data_AF-A0A939ZZS8-F1
#
_entry.id   AF-A0A939ZZS8-F1
#
_cell.length_a   1.000
_cell.length_b   1.000
_cell.length_c   1.000
_cell.angle_alpha   90.00
_cell.angle_beta   90.00
_cell.angle_gamma   90.00
#
_symmetry.space_group_name_H-M   'P 1'
#
loop_
_entity.id
_entity.type
_entity.pdbx_description
1 polymer ?
#
loop_
_entity_poly.entity_id
_entity_poly.type
_entity_poly.pdbx_seq_one_letter_code
_entity_poly.pdbx_strand_id
1 'polypeptide(L)'
;YFKLSVMEPKNGSLAAYDIDGAYAFYQRAVIGIQKKEESGTTLEPTQVKIDLALVKYHWSDSPIQGQDLEFAFDFKNSSTDAYDTWALIDVVYEDETIKSEYMHVNIPAGEKASFSFPFVPEKAGRYSFIVTYLSNNFDEVRYIQTLEIIVAEAEEEEEEEKVYPDLYDIELELKLTVENPVTVYNAEIGDYDIYGNTFRGKLTVTNPNTEANYKGFVQYHVNKQDADFVSLGGDSKLYTIPAGGSIVIPIEIPEMTNKSYYIVYATYSISDDGNLWAPWLDMGYFCKQPSIVVNMADGTELEFNPETLEQSDSYTVPAGAVSVDLRATGITNITTEDGNPNIVYRFNNDDQVPNGLKNVLFYDVDSKQYSSEKIEIEDGYNFGAPLDITANNIEFTYHPERWAGKNGGWNTIMLPFDVTSVTADGQPIDWFRSSTDEGKQFWLKEFSGDDPDVVYFDDVSGTMTAYTPYLIGLPGDYFGADYDLSPKTIKFIGSGEILLMPSDVLTASNYSYMGNIAQDNTENIYTLNAAGTQFVLSNGNAPFRAYFKPITLDRSITALSIGSEELAVPVHELENHAPSTNIWYTLDGRRLSGKPNTKGIYIVDGKKMVVK
;
A
#
# COMPACT_ATOMS: atom_id res chain seq x y z
N TYR A 1 25.92 -43.02 -2.44
CA TYR A 1 25.66 -43.36 -3.85
C TYR A 1 24.30 -42.78 -4.23
N PHE A 2 24.27 -41.69 -5.00
CA PHE A 2 23.04 -41.12 -5.53
C PHE A 2 22.72 -41.81 -6.86
N LYS A 3 21.46 -42.14 -7.10
CA LYS A 3 21.00 -42.70 -8.37
C LYS A 3 20.38 -41.55 -9.17
N LEU A 4 21.04 -41.12 -10.23
CA LEU A 4 20.47 -40.19 -11.20
C LEU A 4 19.48 -40.97 -12.07
N SER A 5 18.20 -40.64 -11.98
CA SER A 5 17.21 -41.07 -12.96
C SER A 5 17.18 -40.02 -14.06
N VAL A 6 17.86 -40.29 -15.18
CA VAL A 6 17.61 -39.59 -16.44
C VAL A 6 16.49 -40.35 -17.14
N MET A 7 15.40 -39.67 -17.52
CA MET A 7 14.36 -40.30 -18.33
C MET A 7 15.00 -40.90 -19.59
N GLU A 8 14.77 -42.19 -19.84
CA GLU A 8 15.30 -42.87 -21.03
C GLU A 8 14.79 -42.17 -22.30
N PRO A 9 15.69 -41.64 -23.15
CA PRO A 9 15.28 -41.15 -24.44
C PRO A 9 14.93 -42.34 -25.33
N LYS A 10 13.66 -42.49 -25.70
CA LYS A 10 13.28 -43.39 -26.79
C LYS A 10 13.85 -42.83 -28.10
N ASN A 11 14.93 -43.44 -28.57
CA ASN A 11 15.50 -43.37 -29.92
C ASN A 11 15.78 -41.96 -30.49
N GLY A 12 17.04 -41.53 -30.46
CA GLY A 12 17.54 -40.46 -31.33
C GLY A 12 18.62 -39.61 -30.69
N SER A 13 19.73 -39.39 -31.40
CA SER A 13 20.94 -38.69 -30.97
C SER A 13 20.75 -37.20 -30.65
N LEU A 14 21.60 -36.67 -29.75
CA LEU A 14 21.82 -35.25 -29.51
C LEU A 14 22.39 -34.55 -30.77
N ALA A 15 21.61 -33.67 -31.39
CA ALA A 15 22.09 -32.70 -32.36
C ALA A 15 21.32 -31.38 -32.21
N ALA A 16 22.04 -30.26 -32.41
CA ALA A 16 21.48 -28.92 -32.51
C ALA A 16 21.06 -28.65 -33.96
N TYR A 17 19.86 -28.09 -34.13
CA TYR A 17 19.14 -27.69 -35.35
C TYR A 17 18.02 -28.61 -35.87
N ASP A 18 16.89 -27.93 -36.09
CA ASP A 18 15.68 -28.22 -36.87
C ASP A 18 15.60 -29.59 -37.55
N ILE A 19 14.86 -30.49 -36.90
CA ILE A 19 14.14 -31.59 -37.56
C ILE A 19 12.84 -31.85 -36.81
N ASP A 20 11.76 -32.06 -37.56
CA ASP A 20 10.46 -32.43 -37.04
C ASP A 20 10.57 -33.66 -36.12
N GLY A 21 10.22 -33.47 -34.85
CA GLY A 21 10.25 -34.50 -33.81
C GLY A 21 11.49 -34.55 -32.91
N ALA A 22 12.40 -33.56 -32.97
CA ALA A 22 13.47 -33.42 -31.98
C ALA A 22 13.13 -32.39 -30.88
N TYR A 23 13.46 -32.70 -29.62
CA TYR A 23 13.32 -31.78 -28.49
C TYR A 23 14.59 -30.92 -28.31
N ALA A 24 14.44 -29.60 -28.28
CA ALA A 24 15.51 -28.67 -27.93
C ALA A 24 15.58 -28.47 -26.40
N PHE A 25 16.77 -28.62 -25.80
CA PHE A 25 17.01 -28.23 -24.41
C PHE A 25 17.63 -26.83 -24.37
N TYR A 26 16.89 -25.83 -23.88
CA TYR A 26 17.43 -24.50 -23.57
C TYR A 26 17.63 -24.34 -22.04
N GLN A 27 18.91 -24.30 -21.66
CA GLN A 27 19.57 -23.76 -20.46
C GLN A 27 18.95 -23.79 -19.04
N ARG A 28 17.87 -24.50 -18.73
CA ARG A 28 17.44 -24.73 -17.33
C ARG A 28 17.00 -26.17 -17.07
N ALA A 29 17.96 -27.07 -16.84
CA ALA A 29 17.66 -28.40 -16.30
C ALA A 29 17.54 -28.32 -14.77
N VAL A 30 16.36 -28.59 -14.23
CA VAL A 30 16.17 -28.77 -12.78
C VAL A 30 16.69 -30.15 -12.38
N ILE A 31 17.78 -30.19 -11.63
CA ILE A 31 18.29 -31.43 -11.02
C ILE A 31 17.58 -31.60 -9.67
N GLY A 32 16.51 -32.38 -9.64
CA GLY A 32 15.84 -32.75 -8.39
C GLY A 32 16.65 -33.77 -7.60
N ILE A 33 17.11 -33.42 -6.39
CA ILE A 33 17.68 -34.37 -5.43
C ILE A 33 16.56 -34.87 -4.53
N GLN A 34 16.05 -36.07 -4.80
CA GLN A 34 15.01 -36.69 -3.98
C GLN A 34 15.62 -37.39 -2.75
N LYS A 35 14.96 -37.29 -1.59
CA LYS A 35 15.31 -38.12 -0.43
C LYS A 35 14.98 -39.59 -0.75
N LYS A 36 15.81 -40.52 -0.26
CA LYS A 36 15.74 -41.96 -0.56
C LYS A 36 14.37 -42.60 -0.25
N GLU A 37 13.58 -41.95 0.60
CA GLU A 37 12.31 -42.44 1.15
C GLU A 37 11.11 -42.15 0.22
N GLU A 38 11.30 -41.29 -0.78
CA GLU A 38 10.28 -40.84 -1.74
C GLU A 38 10.47 -41.45 -3.15
N SER A 39 11.40 -42.42 -3.28
CA SER A 39 11.74 -43.01 -4.57
C SER A 39 10.52 -43.69 -5.21
N GLY A 40 10.05 -43.17 -6.34
CA GLY A 40 8.93 -43.72 -7.12
C GLY A 40 7.73 -42.79 -7.29
N THR A 41 7.76 -41.58 -6.75
CA THR A 41 6.78 -40.53 -7.07
C THR A 41 7.24 -39.75 -8.30
N THR A 42 6.42 -39.72 -9.34
CA THR A 42 6.62 -38.85 -10.50
C THR A 42 6.45 -37.40 -10.04
N LEU A 43 7.50 -36.59 -10.18
CA LEU A 43 7.36 -35.14 -10.08
C LEU A 43 6.66 -34.68 -11.37
N GLU A 44 5.35 -34.48 -11.30
CA GLU A 44 4.62 -33.79 -12.35
C GLU A 44 5.10 -32.32 -12.36
N PRO A 45 5.48 -31.75 -13.51
CA PRO A 45 5.82 -30.33 -13.58
C PRO A 45 4.64 -29.50 -13.06
N THR A 46 4.91 -28.60 -12.12
CA THR A 46 3.89 -27.66 -11.61
C THR A 46 3.38 -26.84 -12.79
N GLN A 47 2.16 -27.09 -13.25
CA GLN A 47 1.50 -26.23 -14.22
C GLN A 47 1.38 -24.84 -13.59
N VAL A 48 2.09 -23.85 -14.15
CA VAL A 48 1.91 -22.43 -13.82
C VAL A 48 0.48 -22.07 -14.20
N LYS A 49 -0.42 -22.00 -13.21
CA LYS A 49 -1.81 -21.58 -13.40
C LYS A 49 -1.87 -20.06 -13.35
N ILE A 50 -1.68 -19.44 -14.50
CA ILE A 50 -1.96 -18.02 -14.69
C ILE A 50 -3.49 -17.85 -14.70
N ASP A 51 -4.01 -16.97 -13.85
CA ASP A 51 -5.44 -16.69 -13.69
C ASP A 51 -5.67 -15.21 -14.03
N LEU A 52 -5.86 -14.94 -15.32
CA LEU A 52 -6.14 -13.60 -15.84
C LEU A 52 -7.63 -13.43 -16.09
N ALA A 53 -8.20 -12.35 -15.57
CA ALA A 53 -9.60 -12.01 -15.79
C ALA A 53 -9.73 -10.58 -16.31
N LEU A 54 -10.45 -10.40 -17.42
CA LEU A 54 -10.90 -9.08 -17.85
C LEU A 54 -11.91 -8.57 -16.83
N VAL A 55 -11.59 -7.44 -16.22
CA VAL A 55 -12.43 -6.79 -15.22
C VAL A 55 -13.33 -5.75 -15.85
N LYS A 56 -12.84 -5.07 -16.89
CA LYS A 56 -13.54 -3.96 -17.54
C LYS A 56 -13.05 -3.79 -18.97
N TYR A 57 -13.93 -3.36 -19.86
CA TYR A 57 -13.55 -2.80 -21.15
C TYR A 57 -14.40 -1.57 -21.43
N HIS A 58 -13.88 -0.67 -22.25
CA HIS A 58 -14.60 0.50 -22.73
C HIS A 58 -14.06 0.95 -24.08
N TRP A 59 -14.88 1.74 -24.77
CA TRP A 59 -14.53 2.39 -26.02
C TRP A 59 -14.43 3.89 -25.76
N SER A 60 -13.52 4.56 -26.47
CA SER A 60 -13.42 6.03 -26.40
C SER A 60 -14.71 6.73 -26.82
N ASP A 61 -15.46 6.13 -27.75
CA ASP A 61 -16.71 6.68 -28.28
C ASP A 61 -17.64 5.58 -28.82
N SER A 62 -18.82 5.96 -29.29
CA SER A 62 -19.76 5.05 -29.96
C SER A 62 -19.15 4.51 -31.27
N PRO A 63 -19.19 3.20 -31.53
CA PRO A 63 -18.55 2.62 -32.71
C PRO A 63 -19.35 2.91 -33.99
N ILE A 64 -18.83 3.82 -34.82
CA ILE A 64 -19.36 4.16 -36.14
C ILE A 64 -18.31 3.79 -37.21
N GLN A 65 -18.77 3.32 -38.37
CA GLN A 65 -17.91 3.00 -39.50
C GLN A 65 -17.02 4.21 -39.84
N GLY A 66 -15.73 3.95 -40.04
CA GLY A 66 -14.76 4.98 -40.36
C GLY A 66 -14.42 5.90 -39.17
N GLN A 67 -14.88 5.65 -37.94
CA GLN A 67 -14.51 6.45 -36.77
C GLN A 67 -13.20 5.94 -36.13
N ASP A 68 -12.35 6.83 -35.61
CA ASP A 68 -11.20 6.43 -34.80
C ASP A 68 -11.69 6.05 -33.40
N LEU A 69 -11.46 4.80 -33.02
CA LEU A 69 -11.83 4.27 -31.72
C LEU A 69 -10.58 3.81 -30.98
N GLU A 70 -10.55 4.10 -29.69
CA GLU A 70 -9.64 3.45 -28.75
C GLU A 70 -10.43 2.35 -28.05
N PHE A 71 -9.95 1.11 -28.19
CA PHE A 71 -10.44 0.02 -27.38
C PHE A 71 -9.55 -0.14 -26.16
N ALA A 72 -10.11 0.06 -24.96
CA ALA A 72 -9.37 -0.04 -23.72
C ALA A 72 -9.96 -1.13 -22.81
N PHE A 73 -9.09 -1.90 -22.17
CA PHE A 73 -9.46 -3.05 -21.36
C PHE A 73 -8.53 -3.26 -20.17
N ASP A 74 -9.11 -3.72 -19.07
CA ASP A 74 -8.45 -3.89 -17.78
C ASP A 74 -8.42 -5.38 -17.41
N PHE A 75 -7.23 -5.91 -17.14
CA PHE A 75 -7.05 -7.27 -16.65
C PHE A 75 -6.62 -7.28 -15.20
N LYS A 76 -7.07 -8.30 -14.46
CA LYS A 76 -6.56 -8.65 -13.13
C LYS A 76 -5.85 -9.99 -13.21
N ASN A 77 -4.62 -10.04 -12.73
CA ASN A 77 -3.93 -11.29 -12.45
C ASN A 77 -4.25 -11.76 -11.03
N SER A 78 -5.05 -12.81 -10.90
CA SER A 78 -5.39 -13.40 -9.60
C SER A 78 -4.51 -14.61 -9.26
N SER A 79 -3.50 -14.91 -10.08
CA SER A 79 -2.52 -15.95 -9.77
C SER A 79 -1.45 -15.47 -8.79
N THR A 80 -0.69 -16.44 -8.26
CA THR A 80 0.44 -16.17 -7.35
C THR A 80 1.72 -15.73 -8.07
N ASP A 81 1.75 -15.85 -9.40
CA ASP A 81 2.92 -15.53 -10.23
C ASP A 81 2.59 -14.34 -11.13
N ALA A 82 3.60 -13.53 -11.47
CA ALA A 82 3.42 -12.46 -12.46
C ALA A 82 3.15 -13.04 -13.86
N TYR A 83 2.28 -12.38 -14.63
CA TYR A 83 2.20 -12.56 -16.07
C TYR A 83 3.17 -11.59 -16.72
N ASP A 84 4.16 -12.09 -17.46
CA ASP A 84 5.17 -11.25 -18.12
C ASP A 84 5.52 -11.85 -19.49
N THR A 85 4.63 -11.64 -20.45
CA THR A 85 4.76 -12.19 -21.79
C THR A 85 3.79 -11.50 -22.76
N TRP A 86 3.78 -11.94 -24.01
CA TRP A 86 2.97 -11.35 -25.07
C TRP A 86 1.51 -11.79 -25.03
N ALA A 87 0.61 -10.84 -25.28
CA ALA A 87 -0.76 -11.09 -25.67
C ALA A 87 -0.94 -10.77 -27.17
N LEU A 88 -1.83 -11.50 -27.80
CA LEU A 88 -2.27 -11.31 -29.18
C LEU A 88 -3.73 -10.85 -29.16
N ILE A 89 -4.06 -9.84 -29.96
CA ILE A 89 -5.42 -9.41 -30.16
C ILE A 89 -5.78 -9.56 -31.62
N ASP A 90 -6.71 -10.47 -31.90
CA ASP A 90 -7.28 -10.62 -33.23
C ASP A 90 -8.59 -9.85 -33.32
N VAL A 91 -8.70 -9.02 -34.35
CA VAL A 91 -9.94 -8.34 -34.74
C VAL A 91 -10.55 -9.12 -35.89
N VAL A 92 -11.76 -9.62 -35.68
CA VAL A 92 -12.48 -10.46 -36.63
C VAL A 92 -13.72 -9.73 -37.12
N TYR A 93 -13.89 -9.65 -38.44
CA TYR A 93 -15.09 -9.13 -39.09
C TYR A 93 -15.71 -10.22 -39.95
N GLU A 94 -16.99 -10.53 -39.74
CA GLU A 94 -17.72 -11.57 -40.49
C GLU A 94 -16.92 -12.88 -40.68
N ASP A 95 -16.33 -13.37 -39.59
CA ASP A 95 -15.52 -14.60 -39.50
C ASP A 95 -14.13 -14.57 -40.14
N GLU A 96 -13.66 -13.40 -40.62
CA GLU A 96 -12.28 -13.20 -41.09
C GLU A 96 -11.47 -12.33 -40.12
N THR A 97 -10.28 -12.79 -39.71
CA THR A 97 -9.33 -11.95 -38.97
C THR A 97 -8.79 -10.87 -39.89
N ILE A 98 -9.12 -9.61 -39.60
CA ILE A 98 -8.75 -8.44 -40.41
C ILE A 98 -7.54 -7.69 -39.83
N LYS A 99 -7.25 -7.87 -38.54
CA LYS A 99 -6.11 -7.26 -37.86
C LYS A 99 -5.66 -8.14 -36.71
N SER A 100 -4.35 -8.22 -36.50
CA SER A 100 -3.73 -8.89 -35.34
C SER A 100 -2.71 -7.95 -34.71
N GLU A 101 -2.79 -7.72 -33.41
CA GLU A 101 -1.89 -6.84 -32.66
C GLU A 101 -1.15 -7.66 -31.58
N TYR A 102 0.17 -7.58 -31.54
CA TYR A 102 0.97 -8.18 -30.49
C TYR A 102 1.35 -7.10 -29.47
N MET A 103 1.13 -7.40 -28.20
CA MET A 103 1.47 -6.49 -27.12
C MET A 103 2.21 -7.25 -26.02
N HIS A 104 3.29 -6.67 -25.51
CA HIS A 104 3.96 -7.22 -24.35
C HIS A 104 3.21 -6.79 -23.08
N VAL A 105 2.83 -7.74 -22.24
CA VAL A 105 1.95 -7.53 -21.09
C VAL A 105 2.68 -8.00 -19.84
N ASN A 106 2.90 -7.06 -18.92
CA ASN A 106 3.36 -7.35 -17.57
C ASN A 106 2.24 -7.03 -16.57
N ILE A 107 1.74 -8.05 -15.87
CA ILE A 107 0.75 -7.92 -14.81
C ILE A 107 1.26 -8.70 -13.60
N PRO A 108 1.77 -8.01 -12.55
CA PRO A 108 2.22 -8.68 -11.33
C PRO A 108 1.13 -9.55 -10.69
N ALA A 109 1.53 -10.49 -9.85
CA ALA A 109 0.60 -11.32 -9.08
C ALA A 109 -0.35 -10.45 -8.24
N GLY A 110 -1.65 -10.71 -8.29
CA GLY A 110 -2.67 -9.95 -7.56
C GLY A 110 -3.08 -8.61 -8.22
N GLU A 111 -2.27 -8.09 -9.15
CA GLU A 111 -2.40 -6.72 -9.67
C GLU A 111 -3.33 -6.59 -10.88
N LYS A 112 -3.64 -5.33 -11.21
CA LYS A 112 -4.37 -4.96 -12.42
C LYS A 112 -3.49 -4.20 -13.39
N ALA A 113 -3.75 -4.38 -14.68
CA ALA A 113 -3.17 -3.57 -15.74
C ALA A 113 -4.22 -3.19 -16.77
N SER A 114 -4.13 -1.96 -17.26
CA SER A 114 -4.98 -1.40 -18.31
C SER A 114 -4.19 -1.31 -19.59
N PHE A 115 -4.83 -1.66 -20.69
CA PHE A 115 -4.24 -1.59 -22.01
C PHE A 115 -5.24 -1.03 -22.99
N SER A 116 -4.75 -0.37 -24.02
CA SER A 116 -5.58 0.08 -25.12
C SER A 116 -4.86 -0.08 -26.44
N PHE A 117 -5.64 -0.19 -27.52
CA PHE A 117 -5.08 -0.14 -28.86
C PHE A 117 -6.01 0.56 -29.87
N PRO A 118 -5.44 1.02 -30.99
CA PRO A 118 -6.16 1.67 -32.07
C PRO A 118 -7.09 0.73 -32.83
N PHE A 119 -8.32 1.17 -33.09
CA PHE A 119 -9.18 0.49 -34.04
C PHE A 119 -10.02 1.47 -34.87
N VAL A 120 -10.01 1.27 -36.18
CA VAL A 120 -10.88 1.98 -37.13
C VAL A 120 -11.71 0.92 -37.87
N PRO A 121 -13.03 0.85 -37.67
CA PRO A 121 -13.85 -0.11 -38.40
C PRO A 121 -14.11 0.38 -39.81
N GLU A 122 -13.50 -0.25 -40.80
CA GLU A 122 -13.67 0.11 -42.23
C GLU A 122 -15.08 -0.13 -42.76
N LYS A 123 -15.84 -1.04 -42.12
CA LYS A 123 -17.18 -1.45 -42.53
C LYS A 123 -18.14 -1.36 -41.36
N ALA A 124 -19.41 -1.08 -41.63
CA ALA A 124 -20.46 -1.34 -40.65
C ALA A 124 -20.67 -2.84 -40.46
N GLY A 125 -21.15 -3.24 -39.28
CA GLY A 125 -21.44 -4.62 -38.96
C GLY A 125 -20.80 -5.10 -37.67
N ARG A 126 -20.74 -6.43 -37.51
CA ARG A 126 -20.26 -7.05 -36.27
C ARG A 126 -18.76 -7.29 -36.33
N TYR A 127 -18.07 -6.82 -35.28
CA TYR A 127 -16.67 -7.13 -35.03
C TYR A 127 -16.53 -7.93 -33.75
N SER A 128 -15.60 -8.88 -33.75
CA SER A 128 -15.21 -9.68 -32.60
C SER A 128 -13.74 -9.45 -32.29
N PHE A 129 -13.44 -9.08 -31.05
CA PHE A 129 -12.09 -8.89 -30.54
C PHE A 129 -11.72 -10.09 -29.69
N ILE A 130 -10.71 -10.83 -30.13
CA ILE A 130 -10.24 -12.05 -29.49
C ILE A 130 -8.90 -11.74 -28.83
N VAL A 131 -8.91 -11.58 -27.51
CA VAL A 131 -7.69 -11.40 -26.72
C VAL A 131 -7.16 -12.76 -26.31
N THR A 132 -5.96 -13.09 -26.78
CA THR A 132 -5.28 -14.36 -26.56
C THR A 132 -4.02 -14.14 -25.75
N TYR A 133 -3.92 -14.80 -24.60
CA TYR A 133 -2.72 -14.79 -23.77
C TYR A 133 -1.83 -15.97 -24.10
N LEU A 134 -0.59 -15.67 -24.43
CA LEU A 134 0.40 -16.67 -24.83
C LEU A 134 1.25 -17.07 -23.63
N SER A 135 1.77 -18.30 -23.64
CA SER A 135 2.89 -18.69 -22.81
C SER A 135 4.20 -18.06 -23.32
N ASN A 136 5.25 -18.06 -22.51
CA ASN A 136 6.56 -17.46 -22.84
C ASN A 136 7.22 -18.02 -24.12
N ASN A 137 6.68 -19.10 -24.70
CA ASN A 137 7.19 -19.73 -25.92
C ASN A 137 6.24 -19.57 -27.14
N PHE A 138 5.20 -18.72 -27.06
CA PHE A 138 4.20 -18.49 -28.13
C PHE A 138 3.37 -19.71 -28.58
N ASP A 139 3.69 -20.92 -28.12
CA ASP A 139 3.09 -22.17 -28.61
C ASP A 139 1.87 -22.67 -27.82
N GLU A 140 1.58 -22.09 -26.65
CA GLU A 140 0.49 -22.55 -25.79
C GLU A 140 -0.45 -21.39 -25.45
N VAL A 141 -1.67 -21.47 -25.96
CA VAL A 141 -2.76 -20.53 -25.66
C VAL A 141 -3.26 -20.81 -24.24
N ARG A 142 -3.14 -19.82 -23.36
CA ARG A 142 -3.49 -19.98 -21.93
C ARG A 142 -4.88 -19.46 -21.60
N TYR A 143 -5.34 -18.43 -22.30
CA TYR A 143 -6.64 -17.81 -22.07
C TYR A 143 -7.10 -17.09 -23.32
N ILE A 144 -8.38 -17.23 -23.69
CA ILE A 144 -9.02 -16.58 -24.83
C ILE A 144 -10.27 -15.88 -24.33
N GLN A 145 -10.42 -14.60 -24.65
CA GLN A 145 -11.67 -13.89 -24.44
C GLN A 145 -12.14 -13.22 -25.72
N THR A 146 -13.43 -13.38 -26.02
CA THR A 146 -14.07 -12.79 -27.18
C THR A 146 -15.02 -11.68 -26.74
N LEU A 147 -14.89 -10.51 -27.35
CA LEU A 147 -15.73 -9.34 -27.11
C LEU A 147 -16.36 -8.92 -28.44
N GLU A 148 -17.69 -8.79 -28.47
CA GLU A 148 -18.40 -8.40 -29.69
C GLU A 148 -18.83 -6.94 -29.62
N ILE A 149 -18.72 -6.24 -30.75
CA ILE A 149 -19.33 -4.92 -30.96
C ILE A 149 -20.13 -4.89 -32.26
N ILE A 150 -21.07 -3.96 -32.32
CA ILE A 150 -21.80 -3.62 -33.55
C ILE A 150 -21.40 -2.21 -33.93
N VAL A 151 -20.78 -2.07 -35.09
CA VAL A 151 -20.44 -0.80 -35.71
C VAL A 151 -21.60 -0.34 -36.57
N ALA A 152 -22.09 0.88 -36.33
CA ALA A 152 -23.15 1.49 -37.13
C ALA A 152 -22.63 2.03 -38.47
N GLU A 153 -23.49 2.08 -39.49
CA GLU A 153 -23.21 2.82 -40.73
C GLU A 153 -23.07 4.31 -40.40
N ALA A 154 -22.10 4.99 -41.01
CA ALA A 154 -22.01 6.43 -40.95
C ALA A 154 -23.22 7.04 -41.69
N GLU A 155 -23.88 8.04 -41.08
CA GLU A 155 -24.86 8.84 -41.82
C GLU A 155 -24.13 9.58 -42.96
N GLU A 156 -24.78 9.75 -44.13
CA GLU A 156 -24.21 10.45 -45.30
C GLU A 156 -23.83 11.91 -44.98
N GLU A 157 -22.69 12.11 -44.34
CA GLU A 157 -21.90 13.33 -44.37
C GLU A 157 -20.64 13.04 -45.19
N GLU A 158 -20.19 14.04 -45.96
CA GLU A 158 -19.05 13.93 -46.88
C GLU A 158 -17.89 13.17 -46.21
N GLU A 159 -17.40 12.10 -46.85
CA GLU A 159 -16.20 11.38 -46.41
C GLU A 159 -15.08 12.41 -46.18
N GLU A 160 -14.80 12.77 -44.93
CA GLU A 160 -13.50 13.33 -44.58
C GLU A 160 -12.49 12.21 -44.81
N GLU A 161 -11.85 12.25 -45.99
CA GLU A 161 -10.73 11.40 -46.36
C GLU A 161 -9.73 11.38 -45.20
N LYS A 162 -9.63 10.24 -44.50
CA LYS A 162 -8.71 10.07 -43.39
C LYS A 162 -7.28 10.03 -43.91
N VAL A 163 -6.68 11.20 -44.01
CA VAL A 163 -5.25 11.35 -44.27
C VAL A 163 -4.52 11.22 -42.95
N TYR A 164 -4.08 10.00 -42.62
CA TYR A 164 -2.87 9.88 -41.83
C TYR A 164 -1.73 10.52 -42.65
N PRO A 165 -0.80 11.27 -42.03
CA PRO A 165 0.28 11.91 -42.78
C PRO A 165 1.11 10.82 -43.49
N ASP A 166 1.31 10.98 -44.80
CA ASP A 166 2.22 10.15 -45.58
C ASP A 166 3.64 10.23 -44.98
N LEU A 167 4.41 9.16 -45.17
CA LEU A 167 5.75 8.87 -44.61
C LEU A 167 6.81 9.99 -44.76
N TYR A 168 6.51 11.08 -45.47
CA TYR A 168 7.45 12.14 -45.82
C TYR A 168 7.17 13.54 -45.23
N ASP A 169 6.07 13.77 -44.49
CA ASP A 169 5.67 15.15 -44.11
C ASP A 169 5.58 15.48 -42.60
N ILE A 170 5.73 14.50 -41.68
CA ILE A 170 5.69 14.77 -40.22
C ILE A 170 6.74 13.93 -39.45
N GLU A 171 7.80 14.61 -38.98
CA GLU A 171 8.75 14.10 -37.98
C GLU A 171 8.39 14.77 -36.65
N LEU A 172 7.82 14.05 -35.66
CA LEU A 172 7.52 14.69 -34.37
C LEU A 172 8.84 14.89 -33.59
N GLU A 173 8.94 15.98 -32.83
CA GLU A 173 10.08 16.22 -31.94
C GLU A 173 9.73 15.86 -30.49
N LEU A 174 10.69 15.27 -29.77
CA LEU A 174 10.52 14.82 -28.39
C LEU A 174 11.43 15.60 -27.44
N LYS A 175 10.83 16.14 -26.37
CA LYS A 175 11.58 16.77 -25.29
C LYS A 175 11.13 16.23 -23.93
N LEU A 176 12.05 15.58 -23.23
CA LEU A 176 11.87 15.19 -21.83
C LEU A 176 12.28 16.35 -20.92
N THR A 177 11.42 16.73 -19.98
CA THR A 177 11.73 17.73 -18.93
C THR A 177 11.48 17.12 -17.56
N VAL A 178 12.41 17.27 -16.62
CA VAL A 178 12.32 16.74 -15.25
C VAL A 178 11.72 17.80 -14.32
N GLU A 179 10.79 17.43 -13.44
CA GLU A 179 10.02 18.37 -12.62
C GLU A 179 10.39 18.45 -11.13
N ASN A 180 11.19 17.51 -10.58
CA ASN A 180 11.52 17.49 -9.14
C ASN A 180 12.92 18.05 -8.79
N PRO A 181 13.14 18.53 -7.54
CA PRO A 181 13.84 19.79 -7.28
C PRO A 181 15.35 19.60 -7.07
N VAL A 182 16.09 19.40 -8.16
CA VAL A 182 17.47 19.91 -8.22
C VAL A 182 17.60 20.69 -9.51
N THR A 183 18.08 21.92 -9.37
CA THR A 183 18.20 22.91 -10.44
C THR A 183 19.05 22.36 -11.59
N VAL A 184 18.42 21.97 -12.70
CA VAL A 184 19.12 21.78 -13.97
C VAL A 184 18.84 23.00 -14.84
N TYR A 185 19.82 23.90 -14.92
CA TYR A 185 19.84 24.97 -15.91
C TYR A 185 20.10 24.36 -17.29
N ASN A 186 19.21 24.65 -18.27
CA ASN A 186 19.39 24.56 -19.73
C ASN A 186 20.24 23.40 -20.30
N ALA A 187 19.65 22.43 -21.00
CA ALA A 187 20.25 21.82 -22.21
C ALA A 187 19.34 20.75 -22.86
N GLU A 188 19.64 20.44 -24.11
CA GLU A 188 19.11 19.39 -24.98
C GLU A 188 19.39 17.96 -24.46
N ILE A 189 18.79 16.96 -25.11
CA ILE A 189 18.88 15.51 -24.83
C ILE A 189 20.31 15.08 -24.45
N GLY A 190 20.52 14.65 -23.19
CA GLY A 190 21.78 14.15 -22.65
C GLY A 190 21.62 13.55 -21.25
N ASP A 191 22.53 12.64 -20.86
CA ASP A 191 22.51 11.84 -19.63
C ASP A 191 22.21 12.66 -18.36
N TYR A 192 21.11 12.33 -17.65
CA TYR A 192 20.75 12.96 -16.38
C TYR A 192 21.09 12.06 -15.18
N ASP A 193 21.65 12.65 -14.12
CA ASP A 193 21.73 12.04 -12.80
C ASP A 193 20.51 12.43 -11.95
N ILE A 194 19.75 11.45 -11.49
CA ILE A 194 18.60 11.63 -10.60
C ILE A 194 18.96 11.13 -9.21
N TYR A 195 18.65 11.93 -8.20
CA TYR A 195 18.85 11.58 -6.79
C TYR A 195 17.54 11.23 -6.08
N GLY A 196 16.37 11.48 -6.68
CA GLY A 196 15.08 11.13 -6.10
C GLY A 196 14.74 9.63 -6.14
N ASN A 197 13.78 9.24 -5.31
CA ASN A 197 13.17 7.91 -5.38
C ASN A 197 12.17 7.74 -6.51
N THR A 198 11.57 8.83 -6.93
CA THR A 198 10.57 8.86 -7.99
C THR A 198 10.99 9.85 -9.06
N PHE A 199 11.09 9.39 -10.30
CA PHE A 199 11.18 10.30 -11.43
C PHE A 199 9.80 10.90 -11.70
N ARG A 200 9.72 12.22 -11.76
CA ARG A 200 8.55 12.95 -12.27
C ARG A 200 9.00 13.84 -13.40
N GLY A 201 8.46 13.61 -14.59
CA GLY A 201 8.84 14.34 -15.78
C GLY A 201 7.67 14.55 -16.73
N LYS A 202 7.96 15.27 -17.80
CA LYS A 202 7.02 15.58 -18.88
C LYS A 202 7.66 15.26 -20.20
N LEU A 203 6.95 14.51 -21.02
CA LEU A 203 7.26 14.30 -22.42
C LEU A 203 6.49 15.33 -23.25
N THR A 204 7.21 16.22 -23.93
CA THR A 204 6.59 17.12 -24.89
C THR A 204 6.77 16.53 -26.28
N VAL A 205 5.66 16.34 -27.00
CA VAL A 205 5.65 15.87 -28.37
C VAL A 205 5.14 17.00 -29.26
N THR A 206 5.96 17.44 -30.19
CA THR A 206 5.68 18.60 -31.05
C THR A 206 5.44 18.14 -32.48
N ASN A 207 4.40 18.67 -33.12
CA ASN A 207 4.19 18.58 -34.55
C ASN A 207 4.85 19.78 -35.22
N PRO A 208 6.05 19.63 -35.83
CA PRO A 208 6.74 20.76 -36.45
C PRO A 208 6.14 21.14 -37.81
N ASN A 209 5.25 20.31 -38.38
CA ASN A 209 4.57 20.63 -39.62
C ASN A 209 3.69 21.88 -39.39
N THR A 210 3.87 22.91 -40.22
CA THR A 210 3.15 24.19 -40.08
C THR A 210 1.86 24.27 -40.90
N GLU A 211 1.55 23.24 -41.68
CA GLU A 211 0.47 23.23 -42.67
C GLU A 211 -0.63 22.20 -42.33
N ALA A 212 -0.28 21.08 -41.68
CA ALA A 212 -1.20 20.01 -41.35
C ALA A 212 -1.15 19.64 -39.85
N ASN A 213 -2.33 19.37 -39.28
CA ASN A 213 -2.44 18.79 -37.95
C ASN A 213 -2.00 17.33 -37.99
N TYR A 214 -1.32 16.87 -36.95
CA TYR A 214 -1.11 15.46 -36.71
C TYR A 214 -2.35 14.89 -36.04
N LYS A 215 -2.87 13.78 -36.56
CA LYS A 215 -3.91 12.97 -35.91
C LYS A 215 -3.47 11.52 -35.92
N GLY A 216 -3.17 10.99 -34.75
CA GLY A 216 -2.63 9.64 -34.63
C GLY A 216 -2.26 9.31 -33.19
N PHE A 217 -1.86 8.06 -32.98
CA PHE A 217 -1.49 7.55 -31.67
C PHE A 217 -0.08 7.97 -31.33
N VAL A 218 0.10 8.41 -30.09
CA VAL A 218 1.41 8.60 -29.49
C VAL A 218 1.51 7.64 -28.33
N GLN A 219 2.52 6.78 -28.36
CA GLN A 219 2.83 5.84 -27.30
C GLN A 219 4.14 6.24 -26.63
N TYR A 220 4.20 6.25 -25.30
CA TYR A 220 5.49 6.34 -24.61
C TYR A 220 5.81 5.02 -23.91
N HIS A 221 7.10 4.76 -23.75
CA HIS A 221 7.64 3.58 -23.13
C HIS A 221 8.68 3.98 -22.09
N VAL A 222 8.69 3.26 -20.97
CA VAL A 222 9.69 3.39 -19.93
C VAL A 222 10.38 2.05 -19.76
N ASN A 223 11.70 2.04 -19.84
CA ASN A 223 12.49 0.83 -19.68
C ASN A 223 13.63 1.09 -18.70
N LYS A 224 13.97 0.05 -17.96
CA LYS A 224 15.18 -0.01 -17.14
C LYS A 224 16.23 -0.80 -17.89
N GLN A 225 17.42 -0.23 -18.01
CA GLN A 225 18.58 -0.87 -18.59
C GLN A 225 19.57 -1.22 -17.49
N ASP A 226 19.60 -2.50 -17.11
CA ASP A 226 20.65 -3.09 -16.26
C ASP A 226 21.46 -4.09 -17.12
N ALA A 227 21.65 -5.34 -16.68
CA ALA A 227 22.21 -6.42 -17.49
C ALA A 227 21.24 -6.88 -18.61
N ASP A 228 19.93 -6.76 -18.35
CA ASP A 228 18.83 -7.04 -19.28
C ASP A 228 17.98 -5.77 -19.47
N PHE A 229 17.24 -5.70 -20.58
CA PHE A 229 16.31 -4.62 -20.88
C PHE A 229 14.94 -4.96 -20.30
N VAL A 230 14.53 -4.25 -19.23
CA VAL A 230 13.28 -4.52 -18.52
C VAL A 230 12.28 -3.40 -18.80
N SER A 231 11.16 -3.74 -19.43
CA SER A 231 10.06 -2.79 -19.61
C SER A 231 9.36 -2.52 -18.29
N LEU A 232 9.26 -1.24 -17.92
CA LEU A 232 8.54 -0.80 -16.73
C LEU A 232 7.10 -0.36 -17.05
N GLY A 233 6.74 -0.34 -18.34
CA GLY A 233 5.41 0.04 -18.81
C GLY A 233 5.44 1.18 -19.82
N GLY A 234 4.25 1.69 -20.13
CA GLY A 234 4.02 2.72 -21.13
C GLY A 234 2.53 3.01 -21.28
N ASP A 235 2.18 4.08 -21.98
CA ASP A 235 0.80 4.43 -22.30
C ASP A 235 0.69 4.74 -23.79
N SER A 236 -0.47 4.47 -24.40
CA SER A 236 -0.76 4.75 -25.81
C SER A 236 -2.09 5.47 -25.91
N LYS A 237 -2.09 6.66 -26.53
CA LYS A 237 -3.30 7.48 -26.66
C LYS A 237 -3.40 8.14 -28.02
N LEU A 238 -4.63 8.31 -28.49
CA LEU A 238 -4.92 9.07 -29.69
C LEU A 238 -4.82 10.57 -29.39
N TYR A 239 -4.02 11.29 -30.17
CA TYR A 239 -3.88 12.74 -30.07
C TYR A 239 -4.21 13.42 -31.39
N THR A 240 -4.76 14.63 -31.29
CA THR A 240 -4.75 15.61 -32.37
C THR A 240 -3.80 16.74 -31.96
N ILE A 241 -2.64 16.81 -32.62
CA ILE A 241 -1.63 17.83 -32.37
C ILE A 241 -1.71 18.87 -33.51
N PRO A 242 -2.09 20.12 -33.22
CA PRO A 242 -2.20 21.14 -34.25
C PRO A 242 -0.90 21.35 -35.04
N ALA A 243 -0.99 21.86 -36.26
CA ALA A 243 0.17 22.30 -37.02
C ALA A 243 1.01 23.32 -36.22
N GLY A 244 2.31 23.05 -36.04
CA GLY A 244 3.22 23.82 -35.20
C GLY A 244 2.93 23.75 -33.70
N GLY A 245 2.03 22.86 -33.27
CA GLY A 245 1.58 22.68 -31.89
C GLY A 245 2.27 21.53 -31.17
N SER A 246 2.02 21.42 -29.86
CA SER A 246 2.60 20.36 -29.02
C SER A 246 1.58 19.83 -28.01
N ILE A 247 1.80 18.59 -27.57
CA ILE A 247 1.14 17.97 -26.41
C ILE A 247 2.17 17.68 -25.32
N VAL A 248 1.68 17.52 -24.08
CA VAL A 248 2.50 17.20 -22.91
C VAL A 248 1.93 15.97 -22.23
N ILE A 249 2.77 14.94 -22.06
CA ILE A 249 2.43 13.69 -21.40
C ILE A 249 3.22 13.62 -20.08
N PRO A 250 2.56 13.60 -18.91
CA PRO A 250 3.25 13.42 -17.64
C PRO A 250 3.76 11.98 -17.51
N ILE A 251 4.96 11.83 -16.95
CA ILE A 251 5.62 10.55 -16.72
C ILE A 251 6.01 10.49 -15.24
N GLU A 252 5.65 9.39 -14.59
CA GLU A 252 6.06 9.08 -13.23
C GLU A 252 6.67 7.67 -13.18
N ILE A 253 7.86 7.55 -12.57
CA ILE A 253 8.53 6.26 -12.35
C ILE A 253 8.86 6.18 -10.86
N PRO A 254 8.03 5.48 -10.06
CA PRO A 254 8.26 5.32 -8.63
C PRO A 254 9.36 4.29 -8.32
N GLU A 255 9.89 4.34 -7.10
CA GLU A 255 10.85 3.36 -6.53
C GLU A 255 12.00 2.98 -7.47
N MET A 256 12.63 3.99 -8.06
CA MET A 256 13.78 3.79 -8.93
C MET A 256 14.95 3.12 -8.18
N THR A 257 15.68 2.24 -8.88
CA THR A 257 16.84 1.51 -8.37
C THR A 257 18.11 2.34 -8.51
N ASN A 258 18.92 2.40 -7.44
CA ASN A 258 20.22 3.07 -7.48
C ASN A 258 21.18 2.40 -8.46
N LYS A 259 21.96 3.23 -9.15
CA LYS A 259 22.94 2.87 -10.20
C LYS A 259 22.35 2.17 -11.42
N SER A 260 21.05 2.31 -11.63
CA SER A 260 20.36 1.79 -12.81
C SER A 260 20.11 2.89 -13.84
N TYR A 261 20.24 2.52 -15.10
CA TYR A 261 19.89 3.39 -16.23
C TYR A 261 18.44 3.18 -16.61
N TYR A 262 17.80 4.27 -17.00
CA TYR A 262 16.42 4.31 -17.41
C TYR A 262 16.33 5.01 -18.75
N ILE A 263 15.42 4.50 -19.56
CA ILE A 263 15.20 4.94 -20.92
C ILE A 263 13.72 5.26 -21.05
N VAL A 264 13.44 6.49 -21.48
CA VAL A 264 12.11 6.93 -21.84
C VAL A 264 12.13 7.28 -23.32
N TYR A 265 11.25 6.69 -24.11
CA TYR A 265 11.09 7.04 -25.52
C TYR A 265 9.62 7.05 -25.87
N ALA A 266 9.28 7.66 -26.99
CA ALA A 266 7.95 7.53 -27.56
C ALA A 266 7.99 7.05 -29.00
N THR A 267 6.86 6.56 -29.46
CA THR A 267 6.57 6.19 -30.83
C THR A 267 5.28 6.89 -31.23
N TYR A 268 5.07 7.07 -32.53
CA TYR A 268 3.83 7.65 -33.04
C TYR A 268 3.37 6.93 -34.29
N SER A 269 2.05 6.87 -34.51
CA SER A 269 1.52 6.19 -35.69
C SER A 269 1.65 7.06 -36.93
N ILE A 270 2.17 6.48 -38.01
CA ILE A 270 2.08 6.97 -39.39
C ILE A 270 1.46 5.88 -40.26
N SER A 271 0.84 6.24 -41.37
CA SER A 271 0.41 5.25 -42.38
C SER A 271 1.33 5.30 -43.59
N ASP A 272 1.70 4.13 -44.10
CA ASP A 272 2.38 3.96 -45.40
C ASP A 272 1.63 2.89 -46.19
N ASP A 273 1.02 3.28 -47.32
CA ASP A 273 0.23 2.39 -48.19
C ASP A 273 -0.79 1.50 -47.43
N GLY A 274 -1.47 2.08 -46.43
CA GLY A 274 -2.47 1.37 -45.61
C GLY A 274 -1.90 0.52 -44.47
N ASN A 275 -0.58 0.45 -44.31
CA ASN A 275 0.07 -0.16 -43.15
C ASN A 275 0.41 0.90 -42.10
N LEU A 276 0.07 0.65 -40.83
CA LEU A 276 0.47 1.52 -39.72
C LEU A 276 1.92 1.20 -39.32
N TRP A 277 2.79 2.22 -39.32
CA TRP A 277 4.15 2.14 -38.80
C TRP A 277 4.28 2.99 -37.54
N ALA A 278 5.15 2.56 -36.63
CA ALA A 278 5.46 3.27 -35.39
C ALA A 278 6.95 3.66 -35.36
N PRO A 279 7.36 4.73 -36.06
CA PRO A 279 8.71 5.29 -35.93
C PRO A 279 9.05 5.62 -34.47
N TRP A 280 10.31 5.39 -34.12
CA TRP A 280 10.87 5.73 -32.82
C TRP A 280 11.18 7.23 -32.80
N LEU A 281 10.67 7.92 -31.80
CA LEU A 281 11.13 9.25 -31.43
C LEU A 281 12.40 9.14 -30.61
N ASP A 282 13.13 10.25 -30.52
CA ASP A 282 14.35 10.36 -29.72
C ASP A 282 14.18 9.79 -28.30
N MET A 283 15.26 9.19 -27.80
CA MET A 283 15.30 8.50 -26.51
C MET A 283 15.91 9.41 -25.44
N GLY A 284 15.21 9.56 -24.32
CA GLY A 284 15.74 10.16 -23.10
C GLY A 284 16.43 9.10 -22.24
N TYR A 285 17.66 9.38 -21.82
CA TYR A 285 18.44 8.53 -20.92
C TYR A 285 18.69 9.24 -19.59
N PHE A 286 18.55 8.51 -18.50
CA PHE A 286 18.93 8.99 -17.19
C PHE A 286 19.36 7.86 -16.27
N CYS A 287 20.24 8.16 -15.33
CA CYS A 287 20.72 7.25 -14.31
C CYS A 287 20.23 7.71 -12.95
N LYS A 288 19.75 6.79 -12.13
CA LYS A 288 19.56 7.09 -10.72
C LYS A 288 20.87 6.90 -9.96
N GLN A 289 21.35 7.97 -9.35
CA GLN A 289 22.51 7.93 -8.47
C GLN A 289 22.11 7.57 -7.04
N PRO A 290 23.03 6.96 -6.27
CA PRO A 290 22.85 6.82 -4.84
C PRO A 290 22.56 8.16 -4.19
N SER A 291 21.57 8.19 -3.31
CA SER A 291 21.09 9.39 -2.67
C SER A 291 20.58 9.08 -1.27
N ILE A 292 20.56 10.12 -0.44
CA ILE A 292 19.85 10.08 0.84
C ILE A 292 18.52 10.75 0.62
N VAL A 293 17.43 10.01 0.80
CA VAL A 293 16.06 10.52 0.65
C VAL A 293 15.37 10.54 2.00
N VAL A 294 15.03 11.72 2.51
CA VAL A 294 14.37 11.89 3.80
C VAL A 294 12.90 12.25 3.57
N ASN A 295 12.00 11.46 4.14
CA ASN A 295 10.58 11.82 4.20
C ASN A 295 10.29 12.51 5.54
N MET A 296 9.65 13.66 5.46
CA MET A 296 9.24 14.47 6.59
C MET A 296 7.80 14.13 6.99
N ALA A 297 7.45 14.36 8.26
CA ALA A 297 6.11 14.10 8.78
C ALA A 297 4.99 14.90 8.07
N ASP A 298 5.31 16.03 7.46
CA ASP A 298 4.36 16.88 6.71
C ASP A 298 4.17 16.43 5.24
N GLY A 299 4.82 15.33 4.83
CA GLY A 299 4.80 14.82 3.47
C GLY A 299 5.86 15.40 2.54
N THR A 300 6.71 16.31 3.02
CA THR A 300 7.86 16.82 2.26
C THR A 300 8.91 15.74 2.09
N GLU A 301 9.50 15.64 0.89
CA GLU A 301 10.66 14.80 0.60
C GLU A 301 11.91 15.69 0.40
N LEU A 302 13.01 15.32 1.04
CA LEU A 302 14.31 15.97 0.89
C LEU A 302 15.30 14.98 0.28
N GLU A 303 16.08 15.45 -0.71
CA GLU A 303 17.04 14.62 -1.44
C GLU A 303 18.45 15.20 -1.28
N PHE A 304 19.41 14.33 -0.96
CA PHE A 304 20.81 14.73 -0.80
C PHE A 304 21.75 13.80 -1.58
N ASN A 305 22.75 14.40 -2.23
CA ASN A 305 23.85 13.67 -2.84
C ASN A 305 24.88 13.30 -1.74
N PRO A 306 25.08 12.02 -1.41
CA PRO A 306 26.02 11.58 -0.37
C PRO A 306 27.48 11.99 -0.65
N GLU A 307 27.87 12.15 -1.92
CA GLU A 307 29.23 12.59 -2.28
C GLU A 307 29.52 14.04 -1.90
N THR A 308 28.48 14.84 -1.65
CA THR A 308 28.62 16.25 -1.24
C THR A 308 28.71 16.44 0.27
N LEU A 309 28.60 15.37 1.06
CA LEU A 309 28.67 15.44 2.52
C LEU A 309 30.10 15.72 2.98
N GLU A 310 30.27 16.64 3.93
CA GLU A 310 31.58 17.03 4.48
C GLU A 310 32.32 15.86 5.14
N GLN A 311 31.58 14.86 5.63
CA GLN A 311 32.09 13.59 6.15
C GLN A 311 31.43 12.44 5.38
N SER A 312 32.22 11.77 4.55
CA SER A 312 31.75 10.81 3.56
C SER A 312 31.08 9.53 4.12
N ASP A 313 31.16 9.29 5.44
CA ASP A 313 30.62 8.10 6.09
C ASP A 313 29.53 8.42 7.15
N SER A 314 29.19 9.69 7.35
CA SER A 314 28.24 10.12 8.38
C SER A 314 27.14 11.02 7.85
N TYR A 315 25.91 10.87 8.39
CA TYR A 315 24.79 11.74 8.07
C TYR A 315 23.98 12.10 9.32
N THR A 316 23.50 13.34 9.38
CA THR A 316 22.61 13.84 10.43
C THR A 316 21.22 14.03 9.84
N VAL A 317 20.27 13.25 10.32
CA VAL A 317 18.87 13.29 9.89
C VAL A 317 18.21 14.54 10.45
N PRO A 318 17.59 15.38 9.60
CA PRO A 318 16.96 16.63 10.02
C PRO A 318 15.76 16.40 10.94
N ALA A 319 15.48 17.39 11.80
CA ALA A 319 14.32 17.35 12.70
C ALA A 319 12.99 17.22 11.94
N GLY A 320 12.07 16.39 12.43
CA GLY A 320 10.77 16.14 11.80
C GLY A 320 10.76 15.04 10.72
N ALA A 321 11.90 14.39 10.47
CA ALA A 321 11.97 13.21 9.62
C ALA A 321 11.20 12.02 10.22
N VAL A 322 10.58 11.23 9.35
CA VAL A 322 9.87 9.98 9.70
C VAL A 322 10.46 8.76 9.00
N SER A 323 11.12 8.94 7.86
CA SER A 323 11.90 7.88 7.23
C SER A 323 13.09 8.40 6.45
N VAL A 324 14.09 7.55 6.26
CA VAL A 324 15.31 7.84 5.50
C VAL A 324 15.65 6.66 4.60
N ASP A 325 15.82 6.92 3.30
CA ASP A 325 16.44 5.99 2.37
C ASP A 325 17.96 6.15 2.39
N LEU A 326 18.67 5.06 2.69
CA LEU A 326 20.13 5.02 2.70
C LEU A 326 20.66 3.95 1.73
N ARG A 327 19.82 3.38 0.88
CA ARG A 327 20.19 2.32 -0.05
C ARG A 327 21.40 2.71 -0.88
N ALA A 328 22.42 1.85 -0.90
CA ALA A 328 23.63 2.04 -1.71
C ALA A 328 24.42 3.36 -1.46
N THR A 329 24.17 4.07 -0.36
CA THR A 329 24.86 5.34 -0.02
C THR A 329 26.23 5.13 0.62
N GLY A 330 26.45 4.00 1.28
CA GLY A 330 27.69 3.70 2.02
C GLY A 330 27.83 4.43 3.36
N ILE A 331 26.77 5.10 3.85
CA ILE A 331 26.76 5.76 5.16
C ILE A 331 26.80 4.72 6.27
N THR A 332 27.72 4.88 7.22
CA THR A 332 27.94 3.93 8.33
C THR A 332 27.69 4.54 9.71
N ASN A 333 27.46 5.85 9.78
CA ASN A 333 27.16 6.57 11.01
C ASN A 333 25.96 7.50 10.83
N ILE A 334 24.93 7.35 11.67
CA ILE A 334 23.70 8.12 11.61
C ILE A 334 23.42 8.77 12.96
N THR A 335 23.06 10.04 12.92
CA THR A 335 22.55 10.80 14.08
C THR A 335 21.24 11.48 13.70
N THR A 336 20.39 11.81 14.67
CA THR A 336 19.11 12.49 14.47
C THR A 336 19.12 13.81 15.23
N GLU A 337 18.70 14.92 14.60
CA GLU A 337 18.72 16.26 15.24
C GLU A 337 17.77 16.36 16.44
N ASP A 338 16.57 15.79 16.32
CA ASP A 338 15.51 15.85 17.34
C ASP A 338 15.45 14.60 18.22
N GLY A 339 16.31 13.61 17.98
CA GLY A 339 16.33 12.36 18.73
C GLY A 339 15.14 11.44 18.47
N ASN A 340 14.35 11.65 17.41
CA ASN A 340 13.18 10.81 17.10
C ASN A 340 13.59 9.32 16.95
N PRO A 341 13.15 8.42 17.86
CA PRO A 341 13.48 7.00 17.79
C PRO A 341 12.63 6.21 16.79
N ASN A 342 11.56 6.83 16.27
CA ASN A 342 10.56 6.16 15.40
C ASN A 342 10.95 6.19 13.92
N ILE A 343 12.07 6.81 13.55
CA ILE A 343 12.49 6.94 12.15
C ILE A 343 12.74 5.56 11.55
N VAL A 344 12.17 5.35 10.37
CA VAL A 344 12.34 4.12 9.58
C VAL A 344 13.49 4.28 8.59
N TYR A 345 14.45 3.36 8.58
CA TYR A 345 15.63 3.43 7.71
C TYR A 345 15.62 2.34 6.65
N ARG A 346 15.81 2.69 5.39
CA ARG A 346 15.77 1.74 4.26
C ARG A 346 17.16 1.41 3.74
N PHE A 347 17.40 0.12 3.52
CA PHE A 347 18.64 -0.46 3.03
C PHE A 347 18.36 -1.57 2.01
N ASN A 348 19.34 -1.86 1.14
CA ASN A 348 19.33 -3.11 0.37
C ASN A 348 19.77 -4.27 1.27
N ASN A 349 19.39 -5.50 0.91
CA ASN A 349 19.79 -6.70 1.67
C ASN A 349 21.30 -6.83 1.90
N ASP A 350 22.12 -6.35 0.97
CA ASP A 350 23.59 -6.44 1.05
C ASP A 350 24.27 -5.20 1.64
N ASP A 351 23.51 -4.15 1.99
CA ASP A 351 24.07 -2.92 2.55
C ASP A 351 24.58 -3.13 3.99
N GLN A 352 25.63 -2.41 4.36
CA GLN A 352 26.13 -2.38 5.73
C GLN A 352 25.26 -1.45 6.58
N VAL A 353 24.53 -2.02 7.54
CA VAL A 353 23.67 -1.26 8.45
C VAL A 353 24.51 -0.69 9.61
N PRO A 354 24.40 0.63 9.91
CA PRO A 354 25.02 1.23 11.09
C PRO A 354 24.66 0.50 12.39
N ASN A 355 25.66 0.26 13.25
CA ASN A 355 25.44 -0.42 14.52
C ASN A 355 24.47 0.35 15.42
N GLY A 356 23.50 -0.36 16.00
CA GLY A 356 22.55 0.20 16.96
C GLY A 356 21.37 0.95 16.35
N LEU A 357 21.28 1.00 15.01
CA LEU A 357 20.12 1.54 14.31
C LEU A 357 18.91 0.64 14.54
N LYS A 358 17.75 1.26 14.83
CA LYS A 358 16.46 0.59 14.98
C LYS A 358 15.61 0.82 13.73
N ASN A 359 14.52 0.07 13.59
CA ASN A 359 13.52 0.27 12.53
C ASN A 359 14.12 0.21 11.12
N VAL A 360 14.95 -0.80 10.91
CA VAL A 360 15.65 -1.02 9.64
C VAL A 360 14.78 -1.88 8.74
N LEU A 361 14.55 -1.39 7.52
CA LEU A 361 13.83 -2.09 6.46
C LEU A 361 14.81 -2.54 5.39
N PHE A 362 14.63 -3.77 4.94
CA PHE A 362 15.32 -4.30 3.78
C PHE A 362 14.36 -4.41 2.61
N TYR A 363 14.79 -3.90 1.45
CA TYR A 363 14.07 -4.06 0.20
C TYR A 363 14.38 -5.43 -0.41
N ASP A 364 13.34 -6.24 -0.62
CA ASP A 364 13.41 -7.46 -1.40
C ASP A 364 13.06 -7.15 -2.86
N VAL A 365 14.02 -7.38 -3.76
CA VAL A 365 13.88 -7.10 -5.20
C VAL A 365 12.88 -8.06 -5.86
N ASP A 366 12.80 -9.30 -5.40
CA ASP A 366 11.97 -10.34 -6.02
C ASP A 366 10.49 -10.14 -5.64
N SER A 367 10.22 -9.88 -4.36
CA SER A 367 8.85 -9.62 -3.87
C SER A 367 8.42 -8.17 -4.00
N LYS A 368 9.35 -7.24 -4.26
CA LYS A 368 9.14 -5.77 -4.27
C LYS A 368 8.55 -5.25 -2.96
N GLN A 369 8.82 -5.92 -1.84
CA GLN A 369 8.32 -5.55 -0.53
C GLN A 369 9.46 -5.10 0.39
N TYR A 370 9.11 -4.23 1.34
CA TYR A 370 10.00 -3.88 2.44
C TYR A 370 9.67 -4.73 3.65
N SER A 371 10.70 -5.34 4.24
CA SER A 371 10.53 -6.18 5.41
C SER A 371 11.47 -5.80 6.56
N SER A 372 11.02 -6.09 7.79
CA SER A 372 11.82 -5.96 9.00
C SER A 372 11.57 -7.07 9.99
N GLU A 373 12.60 -7.49 10.71
CA GLU A 373 12.43 -8.41 11.84
C GLU A 373 11.73 -7.73 13.02
N LYS A 374 12.01 -6.44 13.24
CA LYS A 374 11.50 -5.70 14.38
C LYS A 374 11.32 -4.22 14.09
N ILE A 375 10.12 -3.71 14.36
CA ILE A 375 9.81 -2.29 14.44
C ILE A 375 9.51 -1.94 15.90
N GLU A 376 10.17 -0.90 16.41
CA GLU A 376 10.00 -0.32 17.73
C GLU A 376 9.54 1.13 17.59
N ILE A 377 8.35 1.42 18.11
CA ILE A 377 7.70 2.72 18.05
C ILE A 377 7.52 3.23 19.48
N GLU A 378 7.93 4.47 19.72
CA GLU A 378 7.83 5.18 20.99
C GLU A 378 6.74 6.24 20.91
N ASP A 379 5.82 6.24 21.88
CA ASP A 379 4.77 7.24 21.97
C ASP A 379 5.32 8.67 22.14
N GLY A 380 4.60 9.64 21.60
CA GLY A 380 4.97 11.07 21.63
C GLY A 380 5.92 11.53 20.51
N TYR A 381 6.42 10.63 19.67
CA TYR A 381 7.25 10.96 18.51
C TYR A 381 6.56 10.65 17.19
N ASN A 382 6.84 11.45 16.15
CA ASN A 382 6.28 11.22 14.82
C ASN A 382 6.73 9.88 14.24
N PHE A 383 5.79 9.13 13.68
CA PHE A 383 6.05 7.94 12.87
C PHE A 383 5.44 8.11 11.48
N GLY A 384 6.07 7.49 10.49
CA GLY A 384 5.59 7.49 9.10
C GLY A 384 6.18 6.34 8.31
N ALA A 385 5.30 5.60 7.65
CA ALA A 385 5.64 4.56 6.70
C ALA A 385 5.26 5.07 5.29
N PRO A 386 6.20 5.63 4.50
CA PRO A 386 5.89 6.18 3.18
C PRO A 386 5.58 5.08 2.13
N LEU A 387 5.55 3.82 2.56
CA LEU A 387 5.36 2.62 1.76
C LEU A 387 4.85 1.51 2.68
N ASP A 388 4.30 0.46 2.09
CA ASP A 388 3.86 -0.72 2.83
C ASP A 388 5.05 -1.48 3.43
N ILE A 389 4.97 -1.78 4.72
CA ILE A 389 6.05 -2.46 5.47
C ILE A 389 5.50 -3.75 6.04
N THR A 390 6.19 -4.87 5.85
CA THR A 390 5.91 -6.12 6.55
C THR A 390 6.89 -6.32 7.70
N ALA A 391 6.41 -6.51 8.92
CA ALA A 391 7.28 -6.75 10.07
C ALA A 391 6.87 -7.97 10.90
N ASN A 392 7.85 -8.77 11.31
CA ASN A 392 7.62 -9.97 12.13
C ASN A 392 7.19 -9.62 13.56
N ASN A 393 7.66 -8.49 14.09
CA ASN A 393 7.32 -8.01 15.43
C ASN A 393 7.30 -6.49 15.46
N ILE A 394 6.16 -5.91 15.84
CA ILE A 394 5.96 -4.47 15.98
C ILE A 394 5.66 -4.20 17.45
N GLU A 395 6.45 -3.34 18.10
CA GLU A 395 6.26 -2.96 19.50
C GLU A 395 6.01 -1.45 19.58
N PHE A 396 4.90 -1.06 20.18
CA PHE A 396 4.60 0.33 20.53
C PHE A 396 4.67 0.51 22.05
N THR A 397 5.63 1.30 22.54
CA THR A 397 5.71 1.70 23.96
C THR A 397 4.77 2.88 24.20
N TYR A 398 3.74 2.68 25.01
CA TYR A 398 2.72 3.69 25.26
C TYR A 398 3.02 4.52 26.51
N HIS A 399 2.90 5.84 26.39
CA HIS A 399 3.07 6.80 27.49
C HIS A 399 1.73 7.49 27.79
N PRO A 400 0.88 6.87 28.63
CA PRO A 400 -0.40 7.47 28.95
C PRO A 400 -0.20 8.82 29.65
N GLU A 401 -0.94 9.82 29.19
CA GLU A 401 -0.93 11.16 29.79
C GLU A 401 -1.69 11.18 31.13
N ARG A 402 -2.59 10.23 31.33
CA ARG A 402 -3.53 10.18 32.45
C ARG A 402 -3.72 8.75 32.93
N TRP A 403 -4.05 8.61 34.20
CA TRP A 403 -4.39 7.33 34.82
C TRP A 403 -5.86 7.33 35.21
N ALA A 404 -6.56 6.26 34.86
CA ALA A 404 -7.98 6.11 35.08
C ALA A 404 -8.31 6.12 36.58
N GLY A 405 -9.37 6.86 36.92
CA GLY A 405 -9.96 6.90 38.25
C GLY A 405 -11.49 6.87 38.16
N LYS A 406 -12.18 7.19 39.26
CA LYS A 406 -13.65 7.04 39.35
C LYS A 406 -14.44 7.71 38.22
N ASN A 407 -14.04 8.93 37.83
CA ASN A 407 -14.83 9.81 36.96
C ASN A 407 -13.99 10.44 35.83
N GLY A 408 -12.91 9.79 35.39
CA GLY A 408 -12.02 10.37 34.39
C GLY A 408 -10.68 9.64 34.26
N GLY A 409 -9.73 10.29 33.61
CA GLY A 409 -8.42 9.71 33.32
C GLY A 409 -8.39 8.84 32.06
N TRP A 410 -9.36 9.00 31.17
CA TRP A 410 -9.31 8.40 29.84
C TRP A 410 -8.11 8.97 29.05
N ASN A 411 -7.59 8.18 28.13
CA ASN A 411 -6.70 8.59 27.06
C ASN A 411 -7.28 8.11 25.73
N THR A 412 -6.60 8.45 24.64
CA THR A 412 -6.90 7.95 23.30
C THR A 412 -5.68 7.25 22.72
N ILE A 413 -5.92 6.28 21.84
CA ILE A 413 -4.86 5.57 21.13
C ILE A 413 -5.32 5.17 19.73
N MET A 414 -4.42 5.25 18.77
CA MET A 414 -4.59 4.71 17.41
C MET A 414 -3.21 4.27 16.92
N LEU A 415 -3.11 3.05 16.39
CA LEU A 415 -1.84 2.43 16.00
C LEU A 415 -1.87 1.99 14.53
N PRO A 416 -0.73 2.05 13.81
CA PRO A 416 -0.67 1.71 12.39
C PRO A 416 -0.59 0.20 12.11
N PHE A 417 -0.90 -0.65 13.08
CA PHE A 417 -0.80 -2.10 12.97
C PHE A 417 -1.83 -2.80 13.87
N ASP A 418 -2.17 -4.04 13.52
CA ASP A 418 -3.04 -4.89 14.32
C ASP A 418 -2.34 -5.33 15.61
N VAL A 419 -2.97 -5.06 16.76
CA VAL A 419 -2.44 -5.47 18.06
C VAL A 419 -2.89 -6.89 18.37
N THR A 420 -1.91 -7.76 18.59
CA THR A 420 -2.12 -9.16 18.98
C THR A 420 -1.98 -9.39 20.48
N SER A 421 -1.21 -8.55 21.19
CA SER A 421 -1.09 -8.61 22.64
C SER A 421 -0.66 -7.29 23.27
N VAL A 422 -0.93 -7.13 24.58
CA VAL A 422 -0.50 -5.98 25.37
C VAL A 422 0.26 -6.49 26.59
N THR A 423 1.33 -5.80 26.98
CA THR A 423 2.14 -6.18 28.15
C THR A 423 2.38 -5.00 29.08
N ALA A 424 2.58 -5.30 30.37
CA ALA A 424 3.06 -4.40 31.40
C ALA A 424 4.34 -4.99 32.01
N ASP A 425 5.48 -4.33 31.83
CA ASP A 425 6.81 -4.86 32.18
C ASP A 425 7.07 -6.28 31.62
N GLY A 426 6.59 -6.51 30.40
CA GLY A 426 6.69 -7.81 29.71
C GLY A 426 5.71 -8.89 30.20
N GLN A 427 4.87 -8.60 31.20
CA GLN A 427 3.78 -9.50 31.60
C GLN A 427 2.52 -9.21 30.79
N PRO A 428 1.85 -10.22 30.21
CA PRO A 428 0.61 -10.00 29.47
C PRO A 428 -0.48 -9.36 30.33
N ILE A 429 -1.13 -8.35 29.77
CA ILE A 429 -2.34 -7.72 30.30
C ILE A 429 -3.40 -7.69 29.20
N ASP A 430 -4.67 -7.60 29.58
CA ASP A 430 -5.78 -7.66 28.62
C ASP A 430 -6.92 -6.74 29.04
N TRP A 431 -7.76 -6.35 28.08
CA TRP A 431 -8.86 -5.43 28.31
C TRP A 431 -10.19 -6.12 28.58
N PHE A 432 -11.09 -5.40 29.25
CA PHE A 432 -12.49 -5.79 29.41
C PHE A 432 -13.21 -5.71 28.05
N ARG A 433 -13.77 -6.84 27.57
CA ARG A 433 -14.60 -6.92 26.35
C ARG A 433 -16.09 -6.76 26.64
N SER A 434 -16.45 -6.80 27.91
CA SER A 434 -17.80 -6.61 28.40
C SER A 434 -17.77 -6.21 29.88
N SER A 435 -18.90 -5.71 30.38
CA SER A 435 -19.10 -5.43 31.81
C SER A 435 -19.14 -6.69 32.70
N THR A 436 -19.08 -7.89 32.11
CA THR A 436 -19.08 -9.17 32.85
C THR A 436 -17.71 -9.85 32.89
N ASP A 437 -16.71 -9.27 32.23
CA ASP A 437 -15.36 -9.83 32.19
C ASP A 437 -14.68 -9.72 33.57
N GLU A 438 -13.98 -10.79 33.98
CA GLU A 438 -13.17 -10.83 35.20
C GLU A 438 -11.68 -10.97 34.86
N GLY A 439 -10.79 -10.51 35.75
CA GLY A 439 -9.34 -10.72 35.65
C GLY A 439 -8.62 -9.90 34.57
N LYS A 440 -9.29 -8.89 33.99
CA LYS A 440 -8.71 -7.92 33.04
C LYS A 440 -8.13 -6.71 33.78
N GLN A 441 -7.26 -5.96 33.11
CA GLN A 441 -6.45 -4.93 33.75
C GLN A 441 -6.75 -3.52 33.25
N PHE A 442 -7.40 -3.35 32.11
CA PHE A 442 -7.65 -2.02 31.55
C PHE A 442 -8.88 -1.98 30.65
N TRP A 443 -9.35 -0.78 30.32
CA TRP A 443 -10.53 -0.57 29.47
C TRP A 443 -10.11 -0.10 28.09
N LEU A 444 -10.72 -0.69 27.05
CA LEU A 444 -10.58 -0.26 25.67
C LEU A 444 -11.98 -0.15 25.07
N LYS A 445 -12.28 1.00 24.47
CA LYS A 445 -13.60 1.28 23.91
C LYS A 445 -13.50 1.83 22.49
N GLU A 446 -14.43 1.40 21.64
CA GLU A 446 -14.59 1.86 20.27
C GLU A 446 -15.76 2.86 20.16
N PHE A 447 -15.66 3.79 19.21
CA PHE A 447 -16.69 4.78 18.98
C PHE A 447 -17.95 4.12 18.40
N SER A 448 -19.10 4.30 19.06
CA SER A 448 -20.36 3.64 18.68
C SER A 448 -21.42 4.58 18.13
N GLY A 449 -21.25 5.90 18.28
CA GLY A 449 -22.16 6.89 17.70
C GLY A 449 -22.09 8.24 18.40
N ASP A 450 -22.90 9.19 17.94
CA ASP A 450 -22.89 10.56 18.44
C ASP A 450 -24.27 11.23 18.46
N ASP A 451 -24.39 12.17 19.39
CA ASP A 451 -25.37 13.25 19.41
C ASP A 451 -24.63 14.58 19.19
N PRO A 452 -25.33 15.73 19.02
CA PRO A 452 -24.66 17.00 18.76
C PRO A 452 -23.57 17.40 19.77
N ASP A 453 -23.72 17.08 21.06
CA ASP A 453 -22.81 17.44 22.14
C ASP A 453 -22.31 16.24 22.98
N VAL A 454 -22.58 15.01 22.52
CA VAL A 454 -22.20 13.76 23.22
C VAL A 454 -21.66 12.75 22.22
N VAL A 455 -20.60 12.05 22.60
CA VAL A 455 -20.01 10.93 21.83
C VAL A 455 -20.08 9.65 22.65
N TYR A 456 -20.49 8.55 22.03
CA TYR A 456 -20.73 7.26 22.69
C TYR A 456 -19.65 6.25 22.32
N PHE A 457 -19.36 5.37 23.27
CA PHE A 457 -18.34 4.34 23.11
C PHE A 457 -18.79 3.01 23.73
N ASP A 458 -18.52 1.92 23.02
CA ASP A 458 -18.81 0.55 23.44
C ASP A 458 -17.51 -0.20 23.76
N ASP A 459 -17.60 -1.27 24.56
CA ASP A 459 -16.43 -2.11 24.83
C ASP A 459 -15.95 -2.81 23.55
N VAL A 460 -14.64 -2.79 23.30
CA VAL A 460 -14.05 -3.50 22.16
C VAL A 460 -14.14 -5.00 22.41
N SER A 461 -15.12 -5.65 21.77
CA SER A 461 -15.36 -7.09 21.95
C SER A 461 -14.36 -7.99 21.21
N GLY A 462 -13.73 -7.46 20.16
CA GLY A 462 -12.87 -8.19 19.22
C GLY A 462 -11.38 -7.90 19.41
N THR A 463 -10.72 -7.58 18.30
CA THR A 463 -9.30 -7.23 18.20
C THR A 463 -9.13 -5.71 18.15
N MET A 464 -7.95 -5.23 18.54
CA MET A 464 -7.56 -3.85 18.30
C MET A 464 -6.87 -3.78 16.93
N THR A 465 -7.57 -3.21 15.96
CA THR A 465 -7.18 -3.19 14.55
C THR A 465 -6.35 -1.95 14.20
N ALA A 466 -5.50 -2.10 13.18
CA ALA A 466 -4.72 -1.02 12.62
C ALA A 466 -5.62 0.17 12.24
N TYR A 467 -5.07 1.38 12.36
CA TYR A 467 -5.66 2.65 11.97
C TYR A 467 -7.03 3.00 12.57
N THR A 468 -7.50 2.20 13.51
CA THR A 468 -8.77 2.42 14.21
C THR A 468 -8.53 3.23 15.50
N PRO A 469 -9.22 4.36 15.69
CA PRO A 469 -9.09 5.15 16.92
C PRO A 469 -9.91 4.56 18.08
N TYR A 470 -9.32 4.53 19.28
CA TYR A 470 -9.93 4.00 20.50
C TYR A 470 -9.84 4.96 21.67
N LEU A 471 -10.76 4.81 22.62
CA LEU A 471 -10.68 5.38 23.97
C LEU A 471 -10.07 4.32 24.90
N ILE A 472 -9.07 4.67 25.69
CA ILE A 472 -8.35 3.72 26.56
C ILE A 472 -8.24 4.26 27.99
N GLY A 473 -8.52 3.39 28.97
CA GLY A 473 -8.38 3.70 30.39
C GLY A 473 -7.41 2.73 31.05
N LEU A 474 -6.25 3.24 31.49
CA LEU A 474 -5.25 2.46 32.23
C LEU A 474 -5.32 2.83 33.72
N PRO A 475 -5.57 1.90 34.64
CA PRO A 475 -5.64 2.21 36.06
C PRO A 475 -4.30 2.66 36.65
N GLY A 476 -4.36 3.70 37.48
CA GLY A 476 -3.25 4.10 38.37
C GLY A 476 -3.46 3.60 39.80
N ASP A 477 -2.82 4.27 40.76
CA ASP A 477 -2.86 3.92 42.19
C ASP A 477 -4.24 4.01 42.85
N TYR A 478 -5.21 4.66 42.20
CA TYR A 478 -6.57 4.87 42.72
C TYR A 478 -7.27 3.56 43.12
N PHE A 479 -7.04 2.48 42.38
CA PHE A 479 -7.65 1.16 42.62
C PHE A 479 -6.82 0.26 43.54
N GLY A 480 -5.71 0.77 44.08
CA GLY A 480 -4.77 0.03 44.92
C GLY A 480 -3.56 -0.50 44.14
N ALA A 481 -2.48 -0.80 44.87
CA ALA A 481 -1.17 -1.12 44.30
C ALA A 481 -1.16 -2.37 43.38
N ASP A 482 -2.06 -3.32 43.60
CA ASP A 482 -2.15 -4.54 42.78
C ASP A 482 -2.70 -4.26 41.37
N TYR A 483 -3.40 -3.14 41.20
CA TYR A 483 -4.01 -2.71 39.93
C TYR A 483 -3.28 -1.51 39.30
N ASP A 484 -2.26 -0.98 39.98
CA ASP A 484 -1.52 0.18 39.53
C ASP A 484 -0.61 -0.18 38.35
N LEU A 485 -0.94 0.35 37.17
CA LEU A 485 -0.11 0.25 35.98
C LEU A 485 0.84 1.46 35.84
N SER A 486 0.72 2.49 36.68
CA SER A 486 1.52 3.71 36.59
C SER A 486 3.04 3.58 36.68
N PRO A 487 3.60 2.59 37.42
CA PRO A 487 5.04 2.39 37.42
C PRO A 487 5.53 1.45 36.32
N LYS A 488 4.63 0.88 35.49
CA LYS A 488 4.95 -0.20 34.54
C LYS A 488 5.12 0.35 33.13
N THR A 489 6.00 -0.29 32.36
CA THR A 489 6.14 -0.02 30.92
C THR A 489 5.04 -0.76 30.17
N ILE A 490 4.12 -0.02 29.55
CA ILE A 490 3.04 -0.60 28.75
C ILE A 490 3.47 -0.70 27.28
N LYS A 491 3.35 -1.89 26.69
CA LYS A 491 3.62 -2.12 25.28
C LYS A 491 2.47 -2.80 24.57
N PHE A 492 2.12 -2.29 23.40
CA PHE A 492 1.23 -2.93 22.43
C PHE A 492 2.08 -3.65 21.40
N ILE A 493 1.76 -4.90 21.12
CA ILE A 493 2.57 -5.79 20.30
C ILE A 493 1.72 -6.34 19.16
N GLY A 494 2.28 -6.33 17.96
CA GLY A 494 1.65 -6.84 16.74
C GLY A 494 2.67 -7.41 15.76
N SER A 495 2.19 -7.78 14.58
CA SER A 495 2.99 -8.30 13.47
C SER A 495 2.19 -8.17 12.18
N GLY A 496 2.86 -8.15 11.03
CA GLY A 496 2.22 -8.06 9.72
C GLY A 496 2.47 -6.72 9.05
N GLU A 497 1.47 -6.25 8.31
CA GLU A 497 1.61 -5.09 7.42
C GLU A 497 1.30 -3.77 8.15
N ILE A 498 2.18 -2.79 7.95
CA ILE A 498 1.90 -1.36 8.16
C ILE A 498 1.67 -0.78 6.78
N LEU A 499 0.40 -0.52 6.45
CA LEU A 499 0.00 -0.06 5.12
C LEU A 499 0.09 1.46 5.01
N LEU A 500 0.43 1.95 3.82
CA LEU A 500 0.29 3.35 3.41
C LEU A 500 -1.19 3.66 3.17
N MET A 501 -1.98 3.69 4.25
CA MET A 501 -3.39 4.02 4.19
C MET A 501 -3.69 5.30 4.99
N PRO A 502 -4.64 6.12 4.54
CA PRO A 502 -5.21 7.14 5.42
C PRO A 502 -5.88 6.44 6.61
N SER A 503 -5.75 7.01 7.80
CA SER A 503 -6.39 6.48 9.01
C SER A 503 -7.88 6.24 8.79
N ASP A 504 -8.42 5.14 9.34
CA ASP A 504 -9.84 4.86 9.22
C ASP A 504 -10.66 5.99 9.84
N VAL A 505 -11.62 6.48 9.06
CA VAL A 505 -12.52 7.55 9.47
C VAL A 505 -13.83 6.94 9.92
N LEU A 506 -13.97 6.70 11.22
CA LEU A 506 -15.25 6.28 11.79
C LEU A 506 -16.21 7.47 11.82
N THR A 507 -17.11 7.52 10.85
CA THR A 507 -18.04 8.64 10.65
C THR A 507 -19.43 8.28 11.16
N ALA A 508 -19.97 9.10 12.06
CA ALA A 508 -21.35 9.02 12.50
C ALA A 508 -22.16 10.20 11.93
N SER A 509 -23.22 10.64 12.63
CA SER A 509 -24.11 11.68 12.10
C SER A 509 -23.51 13.08 12.24
N ASN A 510 -22.66 13.28 13.24
CA ASN A 510 -22.25 14.60 13.70
C ASN A 510 -20.74 14.81 13.57
N TYR A 511 -19.95 13.77 13.78
CA TYR A 511 -18.49 13.80 13.86
C TYR A 511 -17.86 12.60 13.15
N SER A 512 -16.63 12.80 12.72
CA SER A 512 -15.70 11.74 12.35
C SER A 512 -14.70 11.55 13.48
N TYR A 513 -14.58 10.33 14.00
CA TYR A 513 -13.54 9.96 14.94
C TYR A 513 -12.32 9.48 14.17
N MET A 514 -11.18 10.15 14.38
CA MET A 514 -9.96 9.98 13.61
C MET A 514 -8.77 9.86 14.55
N GLY A 515 -7.67 9.28 14.07
CA GLY A 515 -6.37 9.32 14.74
C GLY A 515 -5.27 9.80 13.80
N ASN A 516 -4.11 10.09 14.35
CA ASN A 516 -2.92 10.49 13.62
C ASN A 516 -1.68 9.77 14.17
N ILE A 517 -0.74 9.35 13.32
CA ILE A 517 0.53 8.69 13.72
C ILE A 517 1.73 9.66 13.79
N ALA A 518 1.53 10.87 13.30
CA ALA A 518 2.45 12.00 13.40
C ALA A 518 1.69 13.23 13.89
N GLN A 519 2.39 14.28 14.28
CA GLN A 519 1.80 15.53 14.76
C GLN A 519 0.78 16.06 13.75
N ASP A 520 -0.46 16.23 14.19
CA ASP A 520 -1.53 16.83 13.39
C ASP A 520 -1.64 18.31 13.77
N ASN A 521 -1.80 19.18 12.78
CA ASN A 521 -1.98 20.63 12.96
C ASN A 521 -3.39 21.09 12.54
N THR A 522 -4.32 20.15 12.32
CA THR A 522 -5.71 20.44 11.94
C THR A 522 -6.38 21.33 12.98
N GLU A 523 -6.95 22.44 12.53
CA GLU A 523 -7.69 23.37 13.37
C GLU A 523 -9.15 22.93 13.57
N ASN A 524 -9.78 23.42 14.64
CA ASN A 524 -11.20 23.20 14.94
C ASN A 524 -11.58 21.72 15.10
N ILE A 525 -10.75 20.97 15.83
CA ILE A 525 -10.98 19.58 16.20
C ILE A 525 -11.28 19.47 17.69
N TYR A 526 -11.89 18.38 18.14
CA TYR A 526 -12.12 18.11 19.56
C TYR A 526 -11.13 17.06 20.06
N THR A 527 -10.23 17.46 20.96
CA THR A 527 -9.21 16.61 21.57
C THR A 527 -9.55 16.34 23.04
N LEU A 528 -9.10 15.23 23.59
CA LEU A 528 -9.39 14.88 24.96
C LEU A 528 -8.76 15.88 25.95
N ASN A 529 -9.55 16.42 26.88
CA ASN A 529 -9.07 17.43 27.84
C ASN A 529 -8.04 16.85 28.83
N ALA A 530 -7.32 17.71 29.56
CA ALA A 530 -6.29 17.30 30.51
C ALA A 530 -6.81 16.35 31.64
N ALA A 531 -8.11 16.37 31.95
CA ALA A 531 -8.71 15.48 32.95
C ALA A 531 -9.15 14.12 32.39
N GLY A 532 -9.20 13.95 31.06
CA GLY A 532 -9.68 12.73 30.43
C GLY A 532 -11.17 12.49 30.69
N THR A 533 -11.99 13.54 30.61
CA THR A 533 -13.43 13.50 30.94
C THR A 533 -14.35 13.94 29.80
N GLN A 534 -13.82 14.68 28.84
CA GLN A 534 -14.56 15.21 27.69
C GLN A 534 -13.58 15.62 26.59
N PHE A 535 -14.06 15.67 25.36
CA PHE A 535 -13.31 16.24 24.25
C PHE A 535 -13.62 17.74 24.16
N VAL A 536 -12.61 18.59 24.02
CA VAL A 536 -12.75 20.05 23.97
C VAL A 536 -12.17 20.58 22.68
N LEU A 537 -12.75 21.66 22.18
CA LEU A 537 -12.27 22.31 20.96
C LEU A 537 -10.79 22.73 21.11
N SER A 538 -9.98 22.34 20.15
CA SER A 538 -8.52 22.52 20.13
C SER A 538 -8.03 22.67 18.69
N ASN A 539 -6.74 22.99 18.56
CA ASN A 539 -6.01 22.98 17.30
C ASN A 539 -4.85 22.01 17.44
N GLY A 540 -4.73 21.12 16.45
CA GLY A 540 -3.72 20.08 16.40
C GLY A 540 -3.89 18.98 17.44
N ASN A 541 -3.17 17.88 17.21
CA ASN A 541 -3.20 16.70 18.05
C ASN A 541 -1.83 16.02 18.07
N ALA A 542 -1.47 15.43 19.21
CA ALA A 542 -0.19 14.75 19.35
C ALA A 542 -0.18 13.41 18.58
N PRO A 543 0.99 12.87 18.20
CA PRO A 543 1.10 11.54 17.58
C PRO A 543 0.38 10.44 18.38
N PHE A 544 -0.19 9.48 17.65
CA PHE A 544 -0.94 8.31 18.14
C PHE A 544 -2.17 8.63 18.99
N ARG A 545 -2.62 9.88 19.02
CA ARG A 545 -3.85 10.29 19.70
C ARG A 545 -5.02 10.31 18.72
N ALA A 546 -6.22 10.24 19.28
CA ALA A 546 -7.45 10.33 18.52
C ALA A 546 -8.22 11.62 18.86
N TYR A 547 -9.01 12.10 17.90
CA TYR A 547 -9.78 13.33 18.01
C TYR A 547 -11.07 13.22 17.19
N PHE A 548 -12.01 14.11 17.47
CA PHE A 548 -13.22 14.25 16.66
C PHE A 548 -13.11 15.46 15.73
N LYS A 549 -13.44 15.25 14.46
CA LYS A 549 -13.62 16.32 13.48
C LYS A 549 -15.10 16.52 13.19
N PRO A 550 -15.64 17.74 13.26
CA PRO A 550 -17.03 17.98 12.90
C PRO A 550 -17.24 17.78 11.40
N ILE A 551 -18.33 17.10 11.02
CA ILE A 551 -18.71 16.93 9.61
C ILE A 551 -19.14 18.29 9.00
N THR A 552 -19.66 19.19 9.84
CA THR A 552 -20.06 20.56 9.44
C THR A 552 -19.38 21.58 10.36
N LEU A 553 -18.66 22.53 9.78
CA LEU A 553 -17.82 23.51 10.49
C LEU A 553 -18.60 24.52 11.37
N ASP A 554 -19.89 24.75 11.10
CA ASP A 554 -20.71 25.76 11.79
C ASP A 554 -21.38 25.23 13.08
N ARG A 555 -20.59 24.71 14.04
CA ARG A 555 -21.12 24.24 15.34
C ARG A 555 -20.66 25.11 16.49
N SER A 556 -21.61 25.59 17.29
CA SER A 556 -21.38 26.38 18.51
C SER A 556 -21.02 25.53 19.74
N ILE A 557 -20.73 24.24 19.55
CA ILE A 557 -20.37 23.30 20.61
C ILE A 557 -18.89 23.51 20.95
N THR A 558 -18.58 23.61 22.25
CA THR A 558 -17.20 23.85 22.73
C THR A 558 -16.59 22.62 23.39
N ALA A 559 -17.41 21.63 23.74
CA ALA A 559 -16.99 20.36 24.29
C ALA A 559 -18.00 19.26 23.95
N LEU A 560 -17.49 18.04 23.77
CA LEU A 560 -18.26 16.81 23.60
C LEU A 560 -18.14 15.98 24.87
N SER A 561 -19.26 15.71 25.51
CA SER A 561 -19.30 14.80 26.65
C SER A 561 -19.08 13.37 26.19
N ILE A 562 -18.37 12.57 26.98
CA ILE A 562 -18.30 11.12 26.76
C ILE A 562 -19.59 10.54 27.33
N GLY A 563 -20.49 10.10 26.47
CA GLY A 563 -21.77 9.52 26.83
C GLY A 563 -21.62 8.12 27.43
N SER A 564 -22.63 7.69 28.17
CA SER A 564 -22.71 6.33 28.69
C SER A 564 -24.16 5.91 28.90
N GLU A 565 -24.44 4.62 28.85
CA GLU A 565 -25.43 4.06 29.77
C GLU A 565 -24.87 3.91 31.21
N GLU A 566 -23.55 3.78 31.40
CA GLU A 566 -22.87 3.78 32.71
C GLU A 566 -21.50 4.52 32.71
N LEU A 567 -21.46 5.79 33.16
CA LEU A 567 -20.26 6.67 33.14
C LEU A 567 -19.40 6.56 34.42
N ALA A 568 -19.56 5.50 35.19
CA ALA A 568 -18.48 5.09 36.08
C ALA A 568 -17.55 4.24 35.24
N VAL A 569 -16.22 4.41 35.34
CA VAL A 569 -15.35 3.23 35.23
C VAL A 569 -16.03 2.21 36.15
N PRO A 570 -16.66 1.13 35.64
CA PRO A 570 -17.49 0.31 36.48
C PRO A 570 -16.61 -0.08 37.64
N VAL A 571 -17.09 0.15 38.86
CA VAL A 571 -16.57 -0.60 39.99
C VAL A 571 -16.99 -2.03 39.69
N HIS A 572 -16.22 -2.71 38.83
CA HIS A 572 -16.01 -4.12 39.05
C HIS A 572 -15.43 -4.13 40.46
N GLU A 573 -16.21 -4.65 41.41
CA GLU A 573 -15.60 -5.19 42.61
C GLU A 573 -14.60 -6.21 42.12
N LEU A 574 -13.37 -5.74 41.89
CA LEU A 574 -12.18 -6.56 41.91
C LEU A 574 -12.20 -7.12 43.33
N GLU A 575 -12.82 -8.30 43.47
CA GLU A 575 -13.03 -8.93 44.75
C GLU A 575 -11.67 -9.03 45.43
N ASN A 576 -11.45 -8.15 46.40
CA ASN A 576 -10.54 -8.44 47.49
C ASN A 576 -11.05 -9.75 48.05
N HIS A 577 -10.39 -10.86 47.74
CA HIS A 577 -10.41 -12.04 48.57
C HIS A 577 -9.73 -11.68 49.90
N ALA A 578 -10.41 -10.83 50.67
CA ALA A 578 -10.18 -10.72 52.09
C ALA A 578 -10.46 -12.13 52.67
N PRO A 579 -9.60 -12.63 53.55
CA PRO A 579 -9.80 -13.95 54.16
C PRO A 579 -11.19 -14.00 54.79
N SER A 580 -12.01 -14.97 54.39
CA SER A 580 -13.39 -15.11 54.84
C SER A 580 -13.46 -15.00 56.37
N THR A 581 -14.05 -13.93 56.87
CA THR A 581 -14.06 -13.68 58.31
C THR A 581 -15.09 -14.55 59.02
N ASN A 582 -16.02 -15.15 58.27
CA ASN A 582 -17.10 -16.00 58.79
C ASN A 582 -17.93 -15.29 59.88
N ILE A 583 -17.96 -13.94 59.85
CA ILE A 583 -18.70 -13.10 60.80
C ILE A 583 -20.08 -12.81 60.21
N TRP A 584 -21.12 -13.12 60.97
CA TRP A 584 -22.51 -12.94 60.55
C TRP A 584 -23.11 -11.69 61.18
N TYR A 585 -24.01 -11.03 60.47
CA TYR A 585 -24.79 -9.89 60.96
C TYR A 585 -26.27 -10.09 60.63
N THR A 586 -27.15 -9.49 61.43
CA THR A 586 -28.56 -9.30 61.08
C THR A 586 -28.73 -8.19 60.03
N LEU A 587 -29.90 -8.10 59.40
CA LEU A 587 -30.19 -7.06 58.39
C LEU A 587 -30.18 -5.63 58.96
N ASP A 588 -30.36 -5.44 60.27
CA ASP A 588 -30.20 -4.18 60.99
C ASP A 588 -28.75 -3.92 61.42
N GLY A 589 -27.78 -4.72 60.96
CA GLY A 589 -26.35 -4.48 61.15
C GLY A 589 -25.77 -4.96 62.49
N ARG A 590 -26.50 -5.77 63.27
CA ARG A 590 -25.98 -6.31 64.53
C ARG A 590 -25.10 -7.52 64.28
N ARG A 591 -23.87 -7.49 64.79
CA ARG A 591 -22.93 -8.62 64.73
C ARG A 591 -23.43 -9.80 65.55
N LEU A 592 -23.42 -10.98 64.96
CA LEU A 592 -23.74 -12.27 65.57
C LEU A 592 -22.47 -12.99 66.02
N SER A 593 -22.59 -13.83 67.05
CA SER A 593 -21.50 -14.61 67.62
C SER A 593 -21.13 -15.87 66.81
N GLY A 594 -21.61 -15.97 65.56
CA GLY A 594 -21.41 -17.12 64.69
C GLY A 594 -22.56 -17.28 63.69
N LYS A 595 -22.55 -18.36 62.92
CA LYS A 595 -23.63 -18.68 61.97
C LYS A 595 -24.97 -18.80 62.72
N PRO A 596 -26.01 -18.07 62.31
CA PRO A 596 -27.31 -18.14 62.94
C PRO A 596 -28.01 -19.48 62.67
N ASN A 597 -28.73 -19.96 63.67
CA ASN A 597 -29.45 -21.25 63.63
C ASN A 597 -30.92 -21.08 63.24
N THR A 598 -31.37 -19.83 63.06
CA THR A 598 -32.75 -19.48 62.73
C THR A 598 -32.85 -19.16 61.24
N LYS A 599 -33.88 -19.71 60.57
CA LYS A 599 -34.14 -19.42 59.16
C LYS A 599 -34.33 -17.93 58.95
N GLY A 600 -33.69 -17.36 57.93
CA GLY A 600 -33.74 -15.93 57.68
C GLY A 600 -32.64 -15.45 56.75
N ILE A 601 -32.65 -14.15 56.45
CA ILE A 601 -31.62 -13.47 55.65
C ILE A 601 -30.66 -12.77 56.61
N TYR A 602 -29.37 -12.98 56.38
CA TYR A 602 -28.28 -12.42 57.18
C TYR A 602 -27.22 -11.82 56.26
N ILE A 603 -26.31 -11.02 56.82
CA ILE A 603 -25.17 -10.47 56.07
C ILE A 603 -23.92 -11.22 56.52
N VAL A 604 -23.15 -11.77 55.59
CA VAL A 604 -21.82 -12.35 55.83
C VAL A 604 -20.89 -11.88 54.73
N ASP A 605 -19.72 -11.37 55.12
CA ASP A 605 -18.73 -10.78 54.20
C ASP A 605 -19.37 -9.79 53.20
N GLY A 606 -20.28 -8.93 53.68
CA GLY A 606 -21.00 -7.93 52.88
C GLY A 606 -22.18 -8.45 52.04
N LYS A 607 -22.36 -9.77 51.92
CA LYS A 607 -23.40 -10.39 51.06
C LYS A 607 -24.61 -10.88 51.86
N LYS A 608 -25.81 -10.76 51.28
CA LYS A 608 -27.05 -11.31 51.85
C LYS A 608 -27.09 -12.83 51.65
N MET A 609 -27.15 -13.59 52.74
CA MET A 609 -27.22 -15.05 52.76
C MET A 609 -28.50 -15.54 53.40
N VAL A 610 -29.13 -16.52 52.75
CA VAL A 610 -30.33 -17.20 53.27
C VAL A 610 -29.90 -18.42 54.06
N VAL A 611 -30.19 -18.41 55.36
CA VAL A 611 -30.12 -19.62 56.19
C VAL A 611 -31.47 -20.33 56.08
N LYS A 612 -31.46 -21.55 55.55
CA LYS A 612 -32.66 -22.37 55.26
C LYS A 612 -32.96 -23.40 56.35
#